data_AF-A0AAW6FNX9-F1
#
_entry.id   AF-A0AAW6FNX9-F1
#
_cell.length_a   1.000
_cell.length_b   1.000
_cell.length_c   1.000
_cell.angle_alpha   90.00
_cell.angle_beta   90.00
_cell.angle_gamma   90.00
#
_symmetry.space_group_name_H-M   'P 1'
#
loop_
_entity.id
_entity.type
_entity.pdbx_description
1 polymer ?
#
loop_
_entity_poly.entity_id
_entity_poly.type
_entity_poly.pdbx_seq_one_letter_code
_entity_poly.pdbx_strand_id
1 'polypeptide(L)'
;MNKYIIKAAKHGKDDRFGFKEATEHLYFFAAGLKDLQKTIWCLTPPGYHVRTAQYFSRILRPGDAKLINPLSKTTMFEIKLIKHQPVIKHEIELSNPAGYKHKLKVVSPDSWKI
;
A
#
# COMPACT_ATOMS: atom_id res chain seq x y z
N MET A 1 8.36 -15.13 9.02
CA MET A 1 8.41 -13.67 8.79
C MET A 1 7.10 -13.23 8.17
N ASN A 2 6.43 -12.21 8.70
CA ASN A 2 5.13 -11.77 8.20
C ASN A 2 5.25 -11.14 6.81
N LYS A 3 4.32 -11.47 5.92
CA LYS A 3 4.24 -10.99 4.54
C LYS A 3 2.93 -10.25 4.34
N TYR A 4 2.92 -9.25 3.47
CA TYR A 4 1.75 -8.40 3.30
C TYR A 4 1.42 -8.19 1.82
N ILE A 5 0.13 -8.03 1.55
CA ILE A 5 -0.35 -7.46 0.29
C ILE A 5 -1.01 -6.13 0.60
N ILE A 6 -0.74 -5.15 -0.26
CA ILE A 6 -1.27 -3.80 -0.19
C ILE A 6 -2.15 -3.63 -1.41
N LYS A 7 -3.45 -3.42 -1.17
CA LYS A 7 -4.39 -2.95 -2.17
C LYS A 7 -4.43 -1.42 -2.07
N ALA A 8 -3.82 -0.76 -3.03
CA ALA A 8 -3.75 0.70 -3.09
C ALA A 8 -4.78 1.25 -4.06
N ALA A 9 -5.49 2.29 -3.66
CA ALA A 9 -6.37 3.04 -4.53
C ALA A 9 -5.58 3.67 -5.69
N LYS A 10 -6.04 3.48 -6.92
CA LYS A 10 -5.48 4.14 -8.10
C LYS A 10 -6.28 5.40 -8.37
N HIS A 11 -5.78 6.53 -7.90
CA HIS A 11 -6.42 7.82 -8.14
C HIS A 11 -6.00 8.42 -9.49
N GLY A 12 -6.99 8.98 -10.20
CA GLY A 12 -6.75 9.72 -11.44
C GLY A 12 -6.06 11.06 -11.20
N LYS A 13 -5.64 11.72 -12.29
CA LYS A 13 -4.99 13.05 -12.22
C LYS A 13 -5.87 14.11 -11.55
N ASP A 14 -7.18 13.95 -11.63
CA ASP A 14 -8.20 14.88 -11.09
C ASP A 14 -8.48 14.67 -9.60
N ASP A 15 -7.97 13.59 -8.99
CA ASP A 15 -8.18 13.27 -7.58
C ASP A 15 -6.91 12.76 -6.91
N ARG A 16 -5.77 13.43 -7.12
CA ARG A 16 -4.45 12.94 -6.65
C ARG A 16 -4.35 12.70 -5.15
N PHE A 17 -5.21 13.35 -4.38
CA PHE A 17 -5.24 13.24 -2.92
C PHE A 17 -6.28 12.23 -2.42
N GLY A 18 -7.05 11.60 -3.32
CA GLY A 18 -8.01 10.57 -2.98
C GLY A 18 -9.20 11.09 -2.20
N PHE A 19 -9.79 12.20 -2.60
CA PHE A 19 -11.03 12.73 -2.03
C PHE A 19 -12.28 11.96 -2.48
N LYS A 20 -12.19 11.18 -3.56
CA LYS A 20 -13.26 10.30 -4.06
C LYS A 20 -12.88 8.84 -3.81
N GLU A 21 -13.90 7.98 -3.67
CA GLU A 21 -13.67 6.55 -3.54
C GLU A 21 -13.11 6.00 -4.86
N ALA A 22 -12.08 5.15 -4.76
CA ALA A 22 -11.42 4.62 -5.93
C ALA A 22 -12.20 3.46 -6.54
N THR A 23 -12.38 3.51 -7.86
CA THR A 23 -12.99 2.42 -8.64
C THR A 23 -11.94 1.40 -9.11
N GLU A 24 -10.69 1.84 -9.24
CA GLU A 24 -9.55 1.00 -9.66
C GLU A 24 -8.53 0.84 -8.53
N HIS A 25 -7.88 -0.33 -8.49
CA HIS A 25 -6.91 -0.67 -7.45
C HIS A 25 -5.66 -1.34 -8.03
N LEU A 26 -4.53 -1.06 -7.41
CA LEU A 26 -3.25 -1.72 -7.68
C LEU A 26 -2.85 -2.58 -6.48
N TYR A 27 -2.15 -3.67 -6.73
CA TYR A 27 -1.79 -4.65 -5.71
C TYR A 27 -0.28 -4.81 -5.64
N PHE A 28 0.27 -4.67 -4.43
CA PHE A 28 1.70 -4.72 -4.18
C PHE A 28 2.04 -5.71 -3.08
N PHE A 29 3.13 -6.45 -3.27
CA PHE A 29 3.68 -7.35 -2.27
C PHE A 29 4.76 -6.67 -1.43
N ALA A 30 4.68 -6.84 -0.11
CA ALA A 30 5.70 -6.40 0.83
C ALA A 30 6.17 -7.58 1.71
N ALA A 31 7.48 -7.82 1.72
CA ALA A 31 8.09 -8.97 2.40
C ALA A 31 8.21 -8.82 3.93
N GLY A 32 7.76 -7.69 4.50
CA GLY A 32 7.83 -7.39 5.92
C GLY A 32 7.37 -5.97 6.25
N LEU A 33 7.36 -5.60 7.53
CA LEU A 33 6.88 -4.29 7.99
C LEU A 33 7.71 -3.11 7.44
N LYS A 34 9.04 -3.28 7.33
CA LYS A 34 9.92 -2.26 6.74
C LYS A 34 9.62 -2.06 5.25
N ASP A 35 9.40 -3.16 4.52
CA ASP A 35 9.06 -3.15 3.10
C ASP A 35 7.67 -2.53 2.86
N LEU A 36 6.72 -2.86 3.75
CA LEU A 36 5.38 -2.29 3.78
C LEU A 36 5.42 -0.77 3.97
N GLN A 37 6.18 -0.28 4.96
CA GLN A 37 6.32 1.16 5.20
C GLN A 37 6.90 1.87 3.98
N LYS A 38 7.94 1.32 3.36
CA LYS A 38 8.59 1.89 2.17
C LYS A 38 7.65 1.89 0.96
N THR A 39 6.91 0.81 0.76
CA THR A 39 5.91 0.71 -0.31
C THR A 39 4.82 1.76 -0.14
N ILE A 40 4.21 1.86 1.06
CA ILE A 40 3.20 2.89 1.35
C ILE A 40 3.79 4.28 1.15
N TRP A 41 5.03 4.52 1.57
CA TRP A 41 5.66 5.83 1.39
C TRP A 41 5.80 6.22 -0.08
N CYS A 42 6.21 5.31 -0.94
CA CYS A 42 6.31 5.59 -2.38
C CYS A 42 4.95 5.78 -3.05
N LEU A 43 3.89 5.12 -2.56
CA LEU A 43 2.55 5.22 -3.11
C LEU A 43 1.76 6.43 -2.57
N THR A 44 2.14 6.93 -1.40
CA THR A 44 1.44 8.02 -0.73
C THR A 44 1.72 9.36 -1.42
N PRO A 45 0.68 10.13 -1.78
CA PRO A 45 0.86 11.45 -2.38
C PRO A 45 1.67 12.42 -1.50
N PRO A 46 2.33 13.43 -2.09
CA PRO A 46 3.00 14.48 -1.33
C PRO A 46 2.06 15.18 -0.34
N GLY A 47 2.60 15.53 0.83
CA GLY A 47 1.85 16.20 1.90
C GLY A 47 1.16 15.25 2.89
N TYR A 48 1.07 13.96 2.58
CA TYR A 48 0.55 12.96 3.52
C TYR A 48 1.66 12.41 4.42
N HIS A 49 1.36 12.30 5.71
CA HIS A 49 2.28 11.72 6.68
C HIS A 49 2.24 10.19 6.66
N VAL A 50 3.37 9.57 6.37
CA VAL A 50 3.52 8.11 6.37
C VAL A 50 3.90 7.63 7.76
N ARG A 51 3.15 6.66 8.28
CA ARG A 51 3.31 6.12 9.64
C ARG A 51 4.52 5.18 9.76
N THR A 52 4.98 4.94 10.98
CA THR A 52 6.12 4.07 11.28
C THR A 52 5.78 2.58 11.15
N ALA A 53 6.80 1.73 10.98
CA ALA A 53 6.64 0.28 11.03
C ALA A 53 5.98 -0.23 12.33
N GLN A 54 6.23 0.44 13.47
CA GLN A 54 5.61 0.11 14.77
C GLN A 54 4.10 0.39 14.76
N TYR A 55 3.68 1.50 14.14
CA TYR A 55 2.26 1.79 13.94
C TYR A 55 1.59 0.70 13.11
N PHE A 56 2.20 0.32 11.98
CA PHE A 56 1.67 -0.75 11.12
C PHE A 56 1.60 -2.09 11.86
N SER A 57 2.64 -2.44 12.63
CA SER A 57 2.65 -3.62 13.48
C SER A 57 1.44 -3.66 14.43
N ARG A 58 1.08 -2.53 15.05
CA ARG A 58 -0.05 -2.44 15.98
C ARG A 58 -1.41 -2.64 15.28
N ILE A 59 -1.64 -1.96 14.16
CA ILE A 59 -2.95 -2.02 13.47
C ILE A 59 -3.14 -3.33 12.70
N LEU A 60 -2.06 -4.04 12.36
CA LEU A 60 -2.10 -5.32 11.65
C LEU A 60 -2.10 -6.54 12.59
N ARG A 61 -2.03 -6.34 13.92
CA ARG A 61 -2.24 -7.44 14.90
C ARG A 61 -3.51 -8.26 14.65
N PRO A 62 -4.68 -7.66 14.33
CA PRO A 62 -5.88 -8.43 14.01
C PRO A 62 -5.84 -9.13 12.63
N GLY A 63 -4.78 -8.97 11.83
CA GLY A 63 -4.59 -9.58 10.51
C GLY A 63 -4.63 -8.55 9.39
N ASP A 64 -5.74 -7.83 9.28
CA ASP A 64 -6.00 -6.90 8.18
C ASP A 64 -6.22 -5.49 8.69
N ALA A 65 -5.86 -4.49 7.89
CA ALA A 65 -6.06 -3.09 8.23
C ALA A 65 -6.50 -2.28 7.01
N LYS A 66 -7.40 -1.32 7.24
CA LYS A 66 -7.76 -0.29 6.26
C LYS A 66 -7.21 1.05 6.71
N LEU A 67 -6.53 1.74 5.82
CA LEU A 67 -6.02 3.09 6.00
C LEU A 67 -6.93 4.06 5.26
N ILE A 68 -7.53 4.96 6.03
CA ILE A 68 -8.54 5.90 5.55
C ILE A 68 -7.90 7.29 5.41
N ASN A 69 -8.31 8.02 4.36
CA ASN A 69 -7.97 9.42 4.20
C ASN A 69 -8.60 10.23 5.35
N PRO A 70 -7.81 10.96 6.16
CA PRO A 70 -8.34 11.68 7.31
C PRO A 70 -9.36 12.77 6.93
N LEU A 71 -9.24 13.34 5.73
CA LEU A 71 -10.07 14.45 5.26
C LEU A 71 -11.38 13.97 4.63
N SER A 72 -11.30 13.11 3.61
CA SER A 72 -12.48 12.63 2.86
C SER A 72 -13.14 11.37 3.41
N LYS A 73 -12.48 10.68 4.36
CA LYS A 73 -12.93 9.37 4.88
C LYS A 73 -12.98 8.25 3.84
N THR A 74 -12.34 8.42 2.69
CA THR A 74 -12.21 7.41 1.63
C THR A 74 -11.09 6.41 1.92
N THR A 75 -11.17 5.22 1.32
CA THR A 75 -10.14 4.19 1.49
C THR A 75 -8.90 4.50 0.66
N MET A 76 -7.74 4.68 1.30
CA MET A 76 -6.46 4.86 0.58
C MET A 76 -5.74 3.53 0.35
N PHE A 77 -5.64 2.71 1.40
CA PHE A 77 -4.95 1.43 1.35
C PHE A 77 -5.70 0.39 2.16
N GLU A 78 -5.82 -0.82 1.64
CA GLU A 78 -6.14 -2.00 2.43
C GLU A 78 -4.90 -2.88 2.49
N ILE A 79 -4.58 -3.38 3.68
CA ILE A 79 -3.38 -4.18 3.93
C ILE A 79 -3.82 -5.50 4.53
N LYS A 80 -3.39 -6.60 3.92
CA LYS A 80 -3.69 -7.96 4.34
C LYS A 80 -2.43 -8.69 4.75
N LEU A 81 -2.45 -9.38 5.88
CA LEU A 81 -1.40 -10.33 6.26
C LEU A 81 -1.59 -11.63 5.47
N ILE A 82 -0.53 -12.09 4.80
CA ILE A 82 -0.56 -13.31 3.99
C ILE A 82 0.46 -14.34 4.49
N LYS A 83 0.13 -15.62 4.34
CA LYS A 83 1.03 -16.74 4.68
C LYS A 83 1.88 -17.16 3.49
N HIS A 84 1.31 -17.13 2.29
CA HIS A 84 1.95 -17.58 1.06
C HIS A 84 2.60 -16.42 0.31
N GLN A 85 3.70 -16.70 -0.39
CA GLN A 85 4.33 -15.70 -1.26
C GLN A 85 3.54 -15.62 -2.57
N PRO A 86 3.04 -14.44 -2.97
CA PRO A 86 2.35 -14.29 -4.24
C PRO A 86 3.34 -14.33 -5.41
N VAL A 87 2.82 -14.62 -6.60
CA VAL A 87 3.59 -14.52 -7.85
C VAL A 87 3.78 -13.03 -8.18
N ILE A 88 5.04 -12.60 -8.20
CA ILE A 88 5.40 -11.24 -8.59
C ILE A 88 5.32 -11.15 -10.12
N LYS A 89 4.44 -10.28 -10.64
CA LYS A 89 4.26 -10.10 -12.08
C LYS A 89 5.42 -9.32 -12.69
N HIS A 90 5.78 -8.22 -12.05
CA HIS A 90 6.90 -7.36 -12.44
C HIS A 90 7.24 -6.42 -11.28
N GLU A 91 8.40 -5.77 -11.37
CA GLU A 91 8.83 -4.75 -10.43
C GLU A 91 8.80 -3.36 -11.08
N ILE A 92 8.33 -2.36 -10.35
CA ILE A 92 8.33 -0.96 -10.79
C ILE A 92 9.17 -0.17 -9.79
N GLU A 93 10.21 0.51 -10.25
CA GLU A 93 10.93 1.47 -9.42
C GLU A 93 10.18 2.81 -9.43
N LEU A 94 9.69 3.23 -8.26
CA LEU A 94 9.08 4.55 -8.09
C LEU A 94 9.97 5.43 -7.23
N SER A 95 10.10 6.69 -7.66
CA SER A 95 10.70 7.76 -6.87
C SER A 95 9.57 8.65 -6.35
N ASN A 96 9.49 8.87 -5.04
CA ASN A 96 8.59 9.88 -4.50
C ASN A 96 9.18 11.30 -4.75
N PRO A 97 8.40 12.38 -4.57
CA PRO A 97 8.89 13.74 -4.79
C PRO A 97 10.01 14.21 -3.85
N ALA A 98 10.28 13.46 -2.76
CA ALA A 98 11.44 13.68 -1.90
C ALA A 98 12.71 12.95 -2.40
N GLY A 99 12.68 12.34 -3.59
CA GLY A 99 13.80 11.60 -4.19
C GLY A 99 14.00 10.19 -3.62
N TYR A 100 13.12 9.72 -2.73
CA TYR A 100 13.20 8.36 -2.19
C TYR A 100 12.77 7.34 -3.24
N LYS A 101 13.65 6.38 -3.53
CA LYS A 101 13.41 5.30 -4.50
C LYS A 101 13.09 3.98 -3.80
N HIS A 102 12.10 3.27 -4.32
CA HIS A 102 11.79 1.92 -3.89
C HIS A 102 11.24 1.08 -5.04
N LYS A 103 11.68 -0.18 -5.12
CA LYS A 103 11.17 -1.15 -6.08
C LYS A 103 9.91 -1.79 -5.53
N LEU A 104 8.79 -1.48 -6.17
CA LEU A 104 7.48 -2.02 -5.83
C LEU A 104 7.23 -3.31 -6.61
N LYS A 105 6.86 -4.37 -5.89
CA LYS A 105 6.58 -5.68 -6.48
C LYS A 105 5.08 -5.78 -6.79
N VAL A 106 4.73 -5.70 -8.06
CA VAL A 106 3.34 -5.73 -8.51
C VAL A 106 2.85 -7.19 -8.56
N VAL A 107 1.66 -7.43 -8.03
CA VAL A 107 1.03 -8.76 -8.01
C VAL A 107 -0.35 -8.73 -8.65
N SER A 108 -0.92 -9.90 -8.97
CA SER A 108 -2.30 -9.98 -9.47
C SER A 108 -3.32 -9.61 -8.38
N PRO A 109 -4.50 -9.11 -8.75
CA PRO A 109 -5.63 -9.01 -7.84
C PRO A 109 -6.01 -10.36 -7.20
N ASP A 110 -5.77 -11.49 -7.88
CA ASP A 110 -6.03 -12.82 -7.32
C ASP A 110 -5.15 -13.14 -6.11
N SER A 111 -3.99 -12.48 -6.01
CA SER A 111 -3.14 -12.59 -4.83
C SER A 111 -3.82 -12.02 -3.58
N TRP A 112 -4.87 -11.21 -3.70
CA TRP A 112 -5.65 -10.73 -2.56
C TRP A 112 -6.56 -11.81 -1.95
N LYS A 113 -6.96 -12.80 -2.75
CA LYS A 113 -7.93 -13.84 -2.36
C LYS A 113 -7.30 -15.00 -1.59
N ILE A 114 -5.98 -15.15 -1.66
CA ILE A 114 -5.17 -16.17 -0.95
C ILE A 114 -4.87 -15.82 0.51
#